data_AF-A0A523PIZ8-F1
#
_entry.id   AF-A0A523PIZ8-F1
#
_cell.length_a   1.000
_cell.length_b   1.000
_cell.length_c   1.000
_cell.angle_alpha   90.00
_cell.angle_beta   90.00
_cell.angle_gamma   90.00
#
_symmetry.space_group_name_H-M   'P 1'
#
loop_
_entity.id
_entity.type
_entity.pdbx_description
1 polymer ?
#
loop_
_entity_poly.entity_id
_entity_poly.type
_entity_poly.pdbx_seq_one_letter_code
_entity_poly.pdbx_strand_id
1 'polypeptide(L)'
;MNLSSIIPPSFPAGLALFQDADATGILKTGAIVVLGIFLLVFLFVLLKYANLYLRSVLTKAGIGIFDMFAMSLRKVDPTIIVNARVMLVQARIEGVDHTDLEAHYLAGGHVQRVVQAIISANRAG
;
A
#
# COMPACT_ATOMS: atom_id res chain seq x y z
N MET A 1 37.69 4.44 69.01
CA MET A 1 37.41 5.11 67.72
C MET A 1 37.64 4.10 66.60
N ASN A 2 36.57 3.44 66.14
CA ASN A 2 36.58 2.54 65.00
C ASN A 2 35.58 3.11 63.99
N LEU A 3 36.06 3.51 62.81
CA LEU A 3 35.35 4.29 61.80
C LEU A 3 34.46 3.43 60.86
N SER A 4 33.95 2.28 61.33
CA SER A 4 33.09 1.39 60.52
C SER A 4 31.59 1.70 60.63
N SER A 5 31.18 2.76 61.34
CA SER A 5 29.77 3.11 61.58
C SER A 5 29.24 4.32 60.79
N ILE A 6 29.95 4.79 59.75
CA ILE A 6 29.55 6.00 58.98
C ILE A 6 29.56 5.77 57.46
N ILE A 7 29.05 4.62 56.97
CA ILE A 7 28.68 4.50 55.55
C ILE A 7 27.41 3.63 55.44
N PRO A 8 26.27 4.17 54.99
CA PRO A 8 25.08 3.36 54.72
C PRO A 8 25.30 2.52 53.44
N PRO A 9 24.90 1.23 53.40
CA PRO A 9 24.75 0.51 52.15
C PRO A 9 23.42 0.90 51.51
N SER A 10 23.39 2.06 50.87
CA SER A 10 22.24 2.50 50.08
C SER A 10 22.71 3.07 48.75
N PHE A 11 23.23 2.21 47.89
CA PHE A 11 23.12 2.45 46.45
C PHE A 11 21.79 1.83 45.98
N PRO A 12 20.84 2.65 45.50
CA PRO A 12 19.54 2.16 45.07
C PRO A 12 19.70 1.19 43.90
N ALA A 13 18.99 0.06 43.97
CA ALA A 13 18.80 -0.92 42.90
C ALA A 13 18.20 -0.34 41.59
N GLY A 14 18.04 0.99 41.48
CA GLY A 14 17.61 1.69 40.27
C GLY A 14 18.75 2.05 39.30
N LEU A 15 20.03 1.99 39.72
CA LEU A 15 21.16 2.25 38.81
C LEU A 15 21.64 0.99 38.06
N ALA A 16 21.26 -0.20 38.53
CA ALA A 16 21.56 -1.47 37.86
C ALA A 16 20.70 -1.69 36.59
N LEU A 17 19.58 -0.98 36.44
CA LEU A 17 18.71 -1.11 35.25
C LEU A 17 19.28 -0.44 33.99
N PHE A 18 20.31 0.40 34.13
CA PHE A 18 20.98 1.06 33.00
C PHE A 18 22.30 0.38 32.62
N GLN A 19 22.72 -0.66 33.37
CA GLN A 19 24.00 -1.33 33.16
C GLN A 19 23.95 -2.38 32.03
N ASP A 20 22.77 -2.91 31.71
CA ASP A 20 22.53 -3.78 30.55
C ASP A 20 22.01 -2.98 29.33
N ALA A 21 22.49 -1.75 29.16
CA ALA A 21 22.31 -1.03 27.90
C ALA A 21 23.25 -1.63 26.83
N ASP A 22 23.05 -2.92 26.54
CA ASP A 22 23.68 -3.61 25.44
C ASP A 22 23.37 -2.81 24.16
N ALA A 23 24.40 -2.46 23.38
CA ALA A 23 24.21 -1.88 22.05
C ALA A 23 23.23 -2.74 21.21
N THR A 24 23.22 -4.05 21.48
CA THR A 24 22.27 -5.04 20.95
C THR A 24 20.82 -4.82 21.36
N GLY A 25 20.52 -4.29 22.55
CA GLY A 25 19.16 -3.99 23.00
C GLY A 25 18.54 -2.78 22.30
N ILE A 26 19.35 -1.74 22.05
CA ILE A 26 18.94 -0.56 21.28
C ILE A 26 18.74 -0.95 19.81
N LEU A 27 19.65 -1.75 19.23
CA LEU A 27 19.52 -2.25 17.86
C LEU A 27 18.32 -3.19 17.70
N LYS A 28 18.04 -4.08 18.66
CA LYS A 28 16.86 -4.97 18.62
C LYS A 28 15.56 -4.17 18.73
N THR A 29 15.47 -3.23 19.67
CA THR A 29 14.29 -2.38 19.82
C THR A 29 14.06 -1.53 18.58
N GLY A 30 15.12 -0.93 18.03
CA GLY A 30 15.05 -0.19 16.77
C GLY A 30 14.59 -1.06 15.60
N ALA A 31 15.15 -2.27 15.45
CA ALA A 31 14.75 -3.21 14.41
C ALA A 31 13.28 -3.66 14.52
N ILE A 32 12.78 -3.90 15.75
CA ILE A 32 11.38 -4.26 15.98
C ILE A 32 10.45 -3.10 15.62
N VAL A 33 10.82 -1.87 15.97
CA VAL A 33 10.02 -0.68 15.61
C VAL A 33 9.99 -0.49 14.09
N VAL A 34 11.13 -0.60 13.42
CA VAL A 34 11.21 -0.52 11.94
C VAL A 34 10.40 -1.63 11.28
N LEU A 35 10.51 -2.87 11.77
CA LEU A 35 9.74 -4.01 11.26
C LEU A 35 8.23 -3.81 11.46
N GLY A 36 7.82 -3.31 12.63
CA GLY A 36 6.43 -2.99 12.94
C GLY A 36 5.85 -1.92 12.01
N ILE A 37 6.61 -0.84 11.75
CA ILE A 37 6.22 0.20 10.79
C ILE A 37 6.14 -0.38 9.37
N PHE A 38 7.11 -1.20 8.97
CA PHE A 38 7.12 -1.83 7.65
C PHE A 38 5.89 -2.73 7.44
N LEU A 39 5.55 -3.55 8.44
CA LEU A 39 4.35 -4.40 8.43
C LEU A 39 3.07 -3.56 8.34
N LEU A 40 2.99 -2.46 9.07
CA LEU A 40 1.84 -1.56 9.05
C LEU A 40 1.65 -0.93 7.65
N VAL A 41 2.74 -0.43 7.05
CA VAL A 41 2.72 0.13 5.69
C VAL A 41 2.34 -0.93 4.67
N PHE A 42 2.94 -2.12 4.77
CA PHE A 42 2.65 -3.24 3.89
C PHE A 42 1.16 -3.65 3.94
N LEU A 43 0.60 -3.76 5.15
CA LEU A 43 -0.82 -4.07 5.34
C LEU A 43 -1.71 -2.97 4.74
N PHE A 44 -1.35 -1.70 4.92
CA PHE A 44 -2.10 -0.58 4.37
C PHE A 44 -2.14 -0.60 2.84
N VAL A 45 -1.02 -0.92 2.20
CA VAL A 45 -0.93 -1.08 0.74
C VAL A 45 -1.81 -2.25 0.29
N LEU A 46 -1.73 -3.40 0.97
CA LEU A 46 -2.52 -4.59 0.64
C LEU A 46 -4.03 -4.31 0.74
N LEU A 47 -4.45 -3.61 1.80
CA LEU A 47 -5.85 -3.17 1.98
C LEU A 47 -6.30 -2.21 0.87
N LYS A 48 -5.43 -1.29 0.41
CA LYS A 48 -5.75 -0.39 -0.71
C LYS A 48 -6.02 -1.17 -2.00
N TYR A 49 -5.17 -2.14 -2.33
CA TYR A 49 -5.36 -3.01 -3.51
C TYR A 49 -6.60 -3.89 -3.37
N ALA A 50 -6.85 -4.45 -2.19
CA ALA A 50 -8.05 -5.25 -1.92
C ALA A 50 -9.34 -4.43 -2.10
N ASN A 51 -9.34 -3.17 -1.67
CA ASN A 51 -10.50 -2.28 -1.83
C ASN A 51 -10.74 -1.92 -3.31
N LEU A 52 -9.67 -1.75 -4.10
CA LEU A 52 -9.76 -1.54 -5.54
C LEU A 52 -10.26 -2.79 -6.28
N TYR A 53 -9.82 -3.97 -5.86
CA TYR A 53 -10.29 -5.26 -6.39
C TYR A 53 -11.76 -5.50 -6.05
N LEU A 54 -12.20 -5.18 -4.84
CA LEU A 54 -13.60 -5.33 -4.48
C LEU A 54 -14.51 -4.48 -5.39
N ARG A 55 -14.06 -3.27 -5.77
CA ARG A 55 -14.77 -2.43 -6.75
C ARG A 55 -14.80 -3.05 -8.15
N SER A 56 -13.70 -3.65 -8.62
CA SER A 56 -13.68 -4.29 -9.95
C SER A 56 -14.63 -5.50 -10.00
N VAL A 57 -14.69 -6.30 -8.93
CA VAL A 57 -15.57 -7.47 -8.81
C VAL A 57 -17.04 -7.06 -8.73
N LEU A 58 -17.38 -6.08 -7.88
CA LEU A 58 -18.75 -5.60 -7.73
C LEU A 58 -19.31 -5.03 -9.03
N THR A 59 -18.47 -4.37 -9.83
CA THR A 59 -18.88 -3.80 -11.11
C THR A 59 -18.74 -4.78 -12.28
N LYS A 60 -18.31 -6.03 -12.04
CA LYS A 60 -17.97 -7.02 -13.09
C LYS A 60 -17.05 -6.45 -14.17
N ALA A 61 -16.08 -5.63 -13.78
CA ALA A 61 -15.13 -5.01 -14.72
C ALA A 61 -14.21 -6.03 -15.42
N GLY A 62 -14.20 -7.28 -14.95
CA GLY A 62 -13.45 -8.39 -15.56
C GLY A 62 -11.94 -8.38 -15.26
N ILE A 63 -11.46 -7.47 -14.40
CA ILE A 63 -10.06 -7.35 -14.03
C ILE A 63 -9.84 -8.08 -12.69
N GLY A 64 -9.08 -9.17 -12.73
CA GLY A 64 -8.71 -9.98 -11.57
C GLY A 64 -7.58 -9.36 -10.73
N ILE A 65 -7.33 -9.91 -9.53
CA ILE A 65 -6.17 -9.54 -8.69
C ILE A 65 -4.86 -9.82 -9.44
N PHE A 66 -4.80 -10.93 -10.18
CA PHE A 66 -3.63 -11.30 -10.96
C PHE A 66 -3.34 -10.30 -12.09
N ASP A 67 -4.37 -9.77 -12.75
CA ASP A 67 -4.21 -8.78 -13.81
C ASP A 67 -3.71 -7.44 -13.25
N MET A 68 -4.22 -7.02 -12.09
CA MET A 68 -3.70 -5.84 -11.39
C MET A 68 -2.23 -5.99 -11.00
N PHE A 69 -1.83 -7.19 -10.57
CA PHE A 69 -0.45 -7.49 -10.25
C PHE A 69 0.43 -7.47 -11.51
N ALA A 70 -0.06 -8.03 -12.62
CA ALA A 70 0.60 -7.99 -13.92
C ALA A 70 0.76 -6.57 -14.47
N MET A 71 -0.26 -5.70 -14.30
CA MET A 71 -0.18 -4.27 -14.63
C MET A 71 0.91 -3.56 -13.83
N SER A 72 1.01 -3.82 -12.53
CA SER A 72 2.07 -3.26 -11.69
C SER A 72 3.46 -3.69 -12.15
N LEU A 73 3.65 -4.95 -12.58
CA LEU A 73 4.91 -5.41 -13.18
C LEU A 73 5.23 -4.70 -14.50
N ARG A 74 4.20 -4.37 -15.28
CA ARG A 74 4.31 -3.57 -16.52
C ARG A 74 4.42 -2.05 -16.28
N LYS A 75 4.55 -1.59 -15.02
CA LYS A 75 4.55 -0.17 -14.61
C LYS A 75 3.29 0.61 -15.03
N VAL A 76 2.16 -0.07 -15.18
CA VAL A 76 0.86 0.56 -15.42
C VAL A 76 0.15 0.71 -14.08
N ASP A 77 -0.44 1.88 -13.80
CA ASP A 77 -1.24 2.07 -12.58
C ASP A 77 -2.60 1.35 -12.72
N PRO A 78 -2.82 0.24 -11.98
CA PRO A 78 -4.07 -0.51 -12.09
C PRO A 78 -5.28 0.30 -11.62
N THR A 79 -5.08 1.33 -10.78
CA THR A 79 -6.15 2.21 -10.31
C THR A 79 -6.80 2.97 -11.47
N ILE A 80 -5.98 3.45 -12.41
CA ILE A 80 -6.46 4.23 -13.54
C ILE A 80 -7.22 3.33 -14.51
N ILE A 81 -6.67 2.16 -14.83
CA ILE A 81 -7.28 1.20 -15.77
C ILE A 81 -8.58 0.63 -15.23
N VAL A 82 -8.64 0.26 -13.95
CA VAL A 82 -9.85 -0.28 -13.33
C VAL A 82 -10.96 0.75 -13.29
N ASN A 83 -10.67 2.00 -12.90
CA ASN A 83 -11.67 3.07 -12.91
C ASN A 83 -12.19 3.34 -14.32
N ALA A 84 -11.30 3.39 -15.32
CA ALA A 84 -11.67 3.53 -16.72
C ALA A 84 -12.58 2.39 -17.20
N ARG A 85 -12.25 1.14 -16.85
CA ARG A 85 -13.05 -0.03 -17.23
C ARG A 85 -14.41 -0.06 -16.54
N VAL A 86 -14.47 0.29 -15.25
CA VAL A 86 -15.71 0.44 -14.48
C VAL A 86 -16.64 1.45 -15.17
N MET A 87 -16.13 2.59 -15.62
CA MET A 87 -16.92 3.59 -16.34
C MET A 87 -17.49 3.06 -17.67
N LEU A 88 -16.69 2.32 -18.44
CA LEU A 88 -17.15 1.70 -19.70
C LEU A 88 -18.25 0.67 -19.45
N VAL A 89 -18.08 -0.20 -18.45
CA VAL A 89 -19.08 -1.21 -18.08
C VAL A 89 -20.38 -0.55 -17.59
N GLN A 90 -20.28 0.51 -16.77
CA GLN A 90 -21.45 1.27 -16.33
C GLN A 90 -22.17 1.97 -17.49
N ALA A 91 -21.44 2.42 -18.50
CA ALA A 91 -21.99 2.98 -19.73
C ALA A 91 -22.53 1.93 -20.72
N ARG A 92 -22.42 0.63 -20.38
CA ARG A 92 -22.76 -0.51 -21.25
C ARG A 92 -22.02 -0.49 -22.59
N ILE A 93 -20.78 -0.01 -22.58
CA ILE A 93 -19.90 0.03 -23.75
C ILE A 93 -19.03 -1.21 -23.70
N GLU A 94 -19.28 -2.12 -24.63
CA GLU A 94 -18.52 -3.35 -24.82
C GLU A 94 -17.50 -3.18 -25.95
N GLY A 95 -16.46 -4.01 -25.97
CA GLY A 95 -15.46 -4.03 -27.05
C GLY A 95 -14.17 -3.24 -26.82
N VAL A 96 -14.03 -2.55 -25.68
CA VAL A 96 -12.75 -1.94 -25.27
C VAL A 96 -12.06 -2.87 -24.29
N ASP A 97 -10.89 -3.42 -24.65
CA ASP A 97 -10.15 -4.29 -23.76
C ASP A 97 -9.27 -3.52 -22.75
N HIS A 98 -8.97 -4.14 -21.61
CA HIS A 98 -8.08 -3.58 -20.60
C HIS A 98 -6.65 -3.47 -21.12
N THR A 99 -6.23 -4.41 -21.98
CA THR A 99 -4.92 -4.36 -22.66
C THR A 99 -4.76 -3.12 -23.55
N ASP A 100 -5.83 -2.68 -24.22
CA ASP A 100 -5.79 -1.48 -25.06
C ASP A 100 -5.66 -0.21 -24.20
N LEU A 101 -6.35 -0.18 -23.06
CA LEU A 101 -6.24 0.91 -22.09
C LEU A 101 -4.82 0.95 -21.48
N GLU A 102 -4.22 -0.21 -21.20
CA GLU A 102 -2.82 -0.32 -20.76
C GLU A 102 -1.86 0.21 -21.83
N ALA A 103 -2.01 -0.22 -23.08
CA ALA A 103 -1.16 0.22 -24.19
C ALA A 103 -1.25 1.74 -24.40
N HIS A 104 -2.45 2.31 -24.30
CA HIS A 104 -2.64 3.75 -24.38
C HIS A 104 -2.02 4.50 -23.19
N TYR A 105 -2.09 3.92 -21.97
CA TYR A 105 -1.43 4.47 -20.79
C TYR A 105 0.10 4.49 -20.96
N LEU A 106 0.67 3.40 -21.47
CA LEU A 106 2.11 3.28 -21.73
C LEU A 106 2.59 4.19 -22.86
N ALA A 107 1.71 4.51 -23.82
CA ALA A 107 1.96 5.53 -24.84
C ALA A 107 1.97 6.96 -24.27
N GLY A 108 1.74 7.14 -22.96
CA GLY A 108 1.68 8.45 -22.30
C GLY A 108 0.32 9.15 -22.47
N GLY A 109 -0.70 8.43 -22.91
CA GLY A 109 -2.04 8.95 -23.14
C GLY A 109 -2.88 9.10 -21.86
N HIS A 110 -3.88 9.98 -21.91
CA HIS A 110 -4.83 10.20 -20.82
C HIS A 110 -6.05 9.28 -20.94
N VAL A 111 -5.93 8.05 -20.44
CA VAL A 111 -6.95 6.99 -20.51
C VAL A 111 -8.36 7.47 -20.08
N GLN A 112 -8.46 8.16 -18.94
CA GLN A 112 -9.75 8.64 -18.43
C GLN A 112 -10.46 9.61 -19.38
N ARG A 113 -9.71 10.52 -20.02
CA ARG A 113 -10.27 11.51 -20.95
C ARG A 113 -10.81 10.82 -22.21
N VAL A 114 -10.08 9.83 -22.73
CA VAL A 114 -10.53 9.05 -23.89
C VAL A 114 -11.79 8.26 -23.56
N VAL A 115 -11.83 7.59 -22.41
CA VAL A 115 -13.03 6.86 -21.98
C VAL A 115 -14.23 7.78 -21.80
N GLN A 116 -14.05 8.96 -21.21
CA GLN A 116 -15.12 9.96 -21.11
C GLN A 116 -15.63 10.41 -22.48
N ALA A 117 -14.71 10.63 -23.44
CA ALA A 117 -15.09 10.97 -24.81
C ALA A 117 -15.91 9.85 -25.47
N ILE A 118 -15.48 8.58 -25.33
CA ILE A 118 -16.22 7.41 -25.84
C ILE A 118 -17.63 7.36 -25.24
N ILE A 119 -17.77 7.55 -23.93
CA ILE A 119 -19.07 7.55 -23.25
C ILE A 119 -19.94 8.72 -23.73
N SER A 120 -19.36 9.90 -23.92
CA SER A 120 -20.10 11.07 -24.41
C SER A 120 -20.60 10.86 -25.84
N ALA A 121 -19.78 10.26 -26.71
CA ALA A 121 -20.16 9.93 -28.08
C ALA A 121 -21.29 8.89 -28.13
N ASN A 122 -21.20 7.84 -27.31
CA ASN A 122 -22.23 6.81 -27.22
C ASN A 122 -23.56 7.32 -26.64
N ARG A 123 -23.54 8.42 -25.88
CA ARG A 123 -24.76 9.06 -25.35
C ARG A 123 -25.35 10.10 -26.30
N ALA A 124 -24.53 10.68 -27.17
CA ALA A 124 -24.95 11.72 -28.10
C ALA A 124 -25.57 11.18 -29.40
N GLY A 125 -25.30 9.91 -29.73
CA GLY A 125 -25.99 9.17 -30.79
C GLY A 125 -27.24 8.48 -30.26
#